data_AF-A0A6A8GMD1-F1
#
_entry.id   AF-A0A6A8GMD1-F1
#
_cell.length_a   1.000
_cell.length_b   1.000
_cell.length_c   1.000
_cell.angle_alpha   90.00
_cell.angle_beta   90.00
_cell.angle_gamma   90.00
#
_symmetry.space_group_name_H-M   'P 1'
#
loop_
_entity.id
_entity.type
_entity.pdbx_description
1 polymer ?
#
loop_
_entity_poly.entity_id
_entity_poly.type
_entity_poly.pdbx_seq_one_letter_code
_entity_poly.pdbx_strand_id
1 'polypeptide(L)'
;MTLIDSLPPRPLEPQELTSLNRAEAFELVVAVESDGPARGVLFATDSWVKGVAYDDVSGWTLVETVALDDETARIDGLQACEDAVRSFQNDENEE
;
A
#
# COMPACT_ATOMS: atom_id res chain seq x y z
N MET A 1 -6.08 -13.47 1.07
CA MET A 1 -5.38 -12.98 2.28
C MET A 1 -3.89 -13.36 2.22
N THR A 2 -3.23 -13.14 1.09
CA THR A 2 -1.86 -13.66 0.81
C THR A 2 -0.81 -12.57 0.63
N LEU A 3 -1.23 -11.33 0.36
CA LEU A 3 -0.32 -10.21 0.10
C LEU A 3 0.44 -9.80 1.37
N ILE A 4 -0.31 -9.52 2.44
CA ILE A 4 0.23 -9.05 3.74
C ILE A 4 1.16 -10.09 4.37
N ASP A 5 0.78 -11.37 4.28
CA ASP A 5 1.55 -12.50 4.82
C ASP A 5 2.93 -12.66 4.15
N SER A 6 3.07 -12.15 2.93
CA SER A 6 4.35 -12.15 2.19
C SER A 6 5.25 -10.96 2.54
N LEU A 7 4.75 -9.98 3.30
CA LEU A 7 5.53 -8.81 3.69
C LEU A 7 6.35 -9.09 4.95
N PRO A 8 7.58 -8.55 5.04
CA PRO A 8 8.38 -8.70 6.24
C PRO A 8 7.71 -7.97 7.41
N PRO A 9 7.91 -8.39 8.68
CA PRO A 9 7.32 -7.76 9.86
C PRO A 9 8.05 -6.44 10.23
N ARG A 10 8.30 -5.59 9.23
CA ARG A 10 8.96 -4.29 9.32
C ARG A 10 8.57 -3.43 8.10
N PRO A 11 8.72 -2.10 8.17
CA PRO A 11 8.62 -1.22 7.01
C PRO A 11 9.55 -1.65 5.87
N LEU A 12 9.10 -1.48 4.63
CA LEU A 12 9.85 -1.92 3.45
C LEU A 12 10.98 -0.96 3.12
N GLU A 13 12.17 -1.48 2.85
CA GLU A 13 13.25 -0.65 2.35
C GLU A 13 13.01 -0.25 0.89
N PRO A 14 13.52 0.90 0.43
CA PRO A 14 13.34 1.36 -0.95
C PRO A 14 13.74 0.32 -2.01
N GLN A 15 14.76 -0.49 -1.72
CA GLN A 15 15.23 -1.58 -2.58
C GLN A 15 14.24 -2.76 -2.66
N GLU A 16 13.55 -3.08 -1.58
CA GLU A 16 12.53 -4.13 -1.52
C GLU A 16 11.29 -3.68 -2.28
N LEU A 17 10.89 -2.43 -2.09
CA LEU A 17 9.81 -1.77 -2.82
C LEU A 17 10.06 -1.78 -4.34
N THR A 18 11.27 -1.44 -4.75
CA THR A 18 11.69 -1.48 -6.17
C THR A 18 11.70 -2.92 -6.70
N SER A 19 11.95 -3.91 -5.85
CA SER A 19 11.91 -5.32 -6.25
C SER A 19 10.47 -5.82 -6.41
N LEU A 20 9.56 -5.41 -5.52
CA LEU A 20 8.12 -5.69 -5.62
C LEU A 20 7.48 -5.02 -6.84
N ASN A 21 7.85 -3.77 -7.14
CA ASN A 21 7.39 -3.05 -8.33
C ASN A 21 7.80 -3.76 -9.63
N ARG A 22 8.91 -4.51 -9.62
CA ARG A 22 9.39 -5.30 -10.77
C ARG A 22 8.84 -6.73 -10.81
N ALA A 23 8.08 -7.15 -9.80
CA ALA A 23 7.48 -8.47 -9.79
C ALA A 23 6.32 -8.52 -10.78
N GLU A 24 6.17 -9.64 -11.50
CA GLU A 24 5.10 -9.84 -12.49
C GLU A 24 3.69 -9.90 -11.87
N ALA A 25 3.58 -9.87 -10.53
CA ALA A 25 2.32 -9.93 -9.81
C ALA A 25 1.58 -8.57 -9.74
N PHE A 26 2.28 -7.45 -10.00
CA PHE A 26 1.73 -6.10 -9.85
C PHE A 26 2.12 -5.23 -11.04
N GLU A 27 1.20 -4.35 -11.43
CA GLU A 27 1.46 -3.34 -12.46
C GLU A 27 2.19 -2.12 -11.86
N LEU A 28 1.93 -1.84 -10.59
CA LEU A 28 2.55 -0.73 -9.86
C LEU A 28 2.60 -1.06 -8.37
N VAL A 29 3.76 -0.82 -7.76
CA VAL A 29 3.94 -0.79 -6.31
C VAL A 29 4.66 0.50 -5.94
N VAL A 30 4.05 1.34 -5.10
CA VAL A 30 4.59 2.66 -4.75
C VAL A 30 4.38 2.98 -3.26
N ALA A 31 5.30 3.73 -2.67
CA ALA A 31 5.18 4.22 -1.29
C ALA A 31 4.32 5.48 -1.24
N VAL A 32 3.47 5.61 -0.21
CA VAL A 32 2.64 6.82 0.03
C VAL A 32 3.49 7.97 0.60
N GLU A 33 4.51 7.65 1.40
CA GLU A 33 5.48 8.60 1.93
C GLU A 33 6.88 7.99 1.84
N SER A 34 7.88 8.76 1.39
CA SER A 34 9.22 8.21 1.12
C SER A 34 10.35 9.20 1.43
N ASP A 35 10.67 9.35 2.71
CA ASP A 35 11.97 9.87 3.19
C ASP A 35 12.70 8.80 4.03
N GLY A 36 12.42 7.51 3.76
CA GLY A 36 12.91 6.38 4.56
C GLY A 36 12.23 5.06 4.20
N PRO A 37 12.28 4.05 5.10
CA PRO A 37 11.52 2.82 4.95
C PRO A 37 10.03 3.11 4.80
N ALA A 38 9.40 2.53 3.77
CA ALA A 38 8.00 2.78 3.50
C ALA A 38 7.13 2.07 4.53
N ARG A 39 6.32 2.88 5.22
CA ARG A 39 5.28 2.44 6.16
C ARG A 39 3.90 2.41 5.53
N GLY A 40 3.76 2.90 4.30
CA GLY A 40 2.51 2.93 3.54
C GLY A 40 2.81 2.57 2.09
N VAL A 41 2.13 1.57 1.56
CA VAL A 41 2.41 1.01 0.23
C VAL A 41 1.10 0.79 -0.52
N LEU A 42 1.07 1.26 -1.77
CA LEU A 42 -0.01 1.00 -2.70
C LEU A 42 0.42 -0.11 -3.65
N PHE A 43 -0.45 -1.10 -3.82
CA PHE A 43 -0.31 -2.16 -4.81
C PHE A 43 -1.42 -2.01 -5.83
N ALA A 44 -1.09 -1.97 -7.11
CA ALA A 44 -2.07 -1.89 -8.18
C ALA A 44 -1.87 -2.99 -9.22
N THR A 45 -3.00 -3.43 -9.76
CA THR A 45 -3.11 -4.35 -10.88
C THR A 45 -3.96 -3.71 -11.98
N ASP A 46 -4.37 -4.50 -12.97
CA ASP A 46 -5.39 -4.08 -13.95
C ASP A 46 -6.78 -3.95 -13.35
N SER A 47 -7.08 -4.67 -12.26
CA SER A 47 -8.43 -4.85 -11.74
C SER A 47 -8.65 -4.32 -10.33
N TRP A 48 -7.60 -3.94 -9.61
CA TRP A 48 -7.72 -3.37 -8.27
C TRP A 48 -6.49 -2.56 -7.87
N VAL A 49 -6.71 -1.68 -6.89
CA VAL A 49 -5.70 -0.99 -6.10
C VAL A 49 -5.93 -1.33 -4.62
N LYS A 50 -4.84 -1.56 -3.88
CA LYS A 50 -4.87 -1.83 -2.44
C LYS A 50 -3.90 -0.92 -1.71
N GLY A 51 -4.38 -0.30 -0.64
CA GLY A 51 -3.57 0.43 0.31
C GLY A 51 -3.22 -0.45 1.50
N VAL A 52 -1.95 -0.55 1.82
CA VAL A 52 -1.44 -1.28 2.99
C VAL A 52 -0.62 -0.34 3.84
N ALA A 53 -0.89 -0.31 5.14
CA ALA A 53 -0.16 0.49 6.10
C ALA A 53 0.52 -0.41 7.15
N TYR A 54 1.67 0.02 7.64
CA TYR A 54 2.41 -0.63 8.71
C TYR A 54 2.24 0.15 10.02
N ASP A 55 1.78 -0.57 11.04
CA ASP A 55 1.80 -0.16 12.44
C ASP A 55 2.79 -1.05 13.23
N ASP A 56 3.44 -0.48 14.24
CA ASP A 56 4.39 -1.18 15.11
C ASP A 56 3.69 -2.20 16.05
N VAL A 57 2.39 -2.07 16.33
CA VAL A 57 1.64 -3.01 17.19
C VAL A 57 1.08 -4.19 16.40
N SER A 58 0.41 -3.91 15.29
CA SER A 58 -0.38 -4.84 14.48
C SER A 58 0.37 -5.32 13.24
N GLY A 59 1.46 -4.67 12.88
CA GLY A 59 2.22 -4.94 11.66
C GLY A 59 1.52 -4.40 10.42
N TRP A 60 1.70 -5.10 9.29
CA TRP A 60 1.06 -4.73 8.04
C TRP A 60 -0.45 -4.99 8.07
N THR A 61 -1.21 -3.96 7.74
CA THR A 61 -2.68 -3.98 7.70
C THR A 61 -3.16 -3.49 6.33
N LEU A 62 -4.09 -4.23 5.72
CA LEU A 62 -4.79 -3.78 4.52
C LEU A 62 -5.85 -2.80 4.97
N VAL A 63 -5.66 -1.53 4.63
CA VAL A 63 -6.54 -0.44 5.06
C VAL A 63 -7.62 -0.13 4.03
N GLU A 64 -7.34 -0.36 2.75
CA GLU A 64 -8.31 -0.10 1.69
C GLU A 64 -8.12 -0.99 0.47
N THR A 65 -9.21 -1.32 -0.21
CA THR A 65 -9.22 -2.03 -1.49
C THR A 65 -10.24 -1.42 -2.43
N VAL A 66 -9.77 -0.87 -3.54
CA VAL A 66 -10.62 -0.30 -4.59
C VAL A 66 -10.55 -1.19 -5.83
N ALA A 67 -11.70 -1.64 -6.32
CA ALA A 67 -11.79 -2.32 -7.61
C ALA A 67 -11.66 -1.30 -8.75
N LEU A 68 -11.01 -1.69 -9.84
CA LEU A 68 -10.89 -0.90 -11.06
C LEU A 68 -11.84 -1.44 -12.11
N ASP A 69 -12.57 -0.54 -12.74
CA ASP A 69 -13.60 -0.81 -13.75
C ASP A 69 -13.78 0.42 -14.65
N ASP A 70 -14.73 0.37 -15.58
CA ASP A 70 -14.99 1.48 -16.51
C ASP A 70 -15.43 2.79 -15.82
N GLU A 71 -15.96 2.72 -14.60
CA GLU A 71 -16.38 3.88 -13.80
C GLU A 71 -15.25 4.37 -12.88
N THR A 72 -14.39 3.45 -12.42
CA THR A 72 -13.29 3.74 -11.48
C THR A 72 -11.94 3.64 -12.18
N ALA A 73 -11.41 4.80 -12.59
CA ALA A 73 -10.08 4.87 -13.16
C ALA A 73 -8.99 4.52 -12.12
N ARG A 74 -7.85 4.03 -12.60
CA ARG A 74 -6.70 3.68 -11.74
C ARG A 74 -6.25 4.85 -10.87
N ILE A 75 -6.30 6.07 -11.38
CA ILE A 75 -5.89 7.28 -10.64
C ILE A 75 -6.81 7.49 -9.43
N ASP A 76 -8.13 7.41 -9.61
CA ASP A 76 -9.09 7.50 -8.51
C ASP A 76 -8.85 6.40 -7.46
N GLY A 77 -8.62 5.16 -7.90
CA GLY A 77 -8.30 4.05 -6.99
C GLY A 77 -6.99 4.27 -6.21
N LEU A 78 -5.96 4.83 -6.85
CA LEU A 78 -4.70 5.20 -6.19
C LEU A 78 -4.91 6.31 -5.17
N GLN A 79 -5.65 7.36 -5.50
CA GLN A 79 -5.92 8.47 -4.58
C GLN A 79 -6.72 8.03 -3.36
N ALA A 80 -7.77 7.22 -3.55
CA ALA A 80 -8.57 6.69 -2.45
C ALA A 80 -7.74 5.82 -1.50
N CYS A 81 -6.89 4.94 -2.05
CA CYS A 81 -6.02 4.11 -1.24
C CYS A 81 -4.90 4.93 -0.55
N GLU A 82 -4.37 5.97 -1.21
CA GLU A 82 -3.39 6.89 -0.62
C GLU A 82 -3.97 7.60 0.61
N ASP A 83 -5.18 8.14 0.47
CA ASP A 83 -5.89 8.84 1.54
C ASP A 83 -6.16 7.93 2.73
N ALA A 84 -6.64 6.71 2.48
CA ALA A 84 -6.88 5.72 3.54
C ALA A 84 -5.60 5.32 4.29
N VAL A 85 -4.48 5.13 3.59
CA VAL A 85 -3.18 4.85 4.21
C VAL A 85 -2.72 6.02 5.06
N ARG A 86 -2.83 7.26 4.54
CA ARG A 86 -2.46 8.45 5.30
C ARG A 86 -3.36 8.63 6.52
N SER A 87 -4.66 8.40 6.40
CA SER A 87 -5.61 8.49 7.52
C SER A 87 -5.25 7.50 8.61
N PHE A 88 -4.99 6.23 8.25
CA PHE A 88 -4.58 5.20 9.21
C PHE A 88 -3.31 5.60 9.97
N GLN A 89 -2.31 6.15 9.28
CA GLN A 89 -1.05 6.56 9.91
C GLN A 89 -1.17 7.81 10.78
N ASN A 90 -2.16 8.68 10.53
CA ASN A 90 -2.42 9.84 11.38
C ASN A 90 -3.19 9.44 12.65
N ASP A 91 -4.17 8.54 12.54
CA ASP A 91 -4.93 8.01 13.68
C ASP A 91 -3.98 7.43 14.75
N GLU A 92 -3.01 6.62 14.33
CA GLU A 92 -1.98 6.04 15.22
C GLU A 92 -1.03 7.08 15.86
N ASN A 93 -0.93 8.28 15.30
CA ASN A 93 -0.07 9.35 15.81
C ASN A 93 -0.80 10.24 16.84
N GLU A 94 -2.13 10.08 16.99
CA GLU A 94 -2.98 10.86 17.88
C GLU A 94 -3.21 10.21 19.27
N GLU A 95 -2.61 9.04 19.55
CA GLU A 95 -2.76 8.28 20.81
C GLU A 95 -1.59 8.39 21.81
#